data_AF-A0A8C2EZR4-F1
#
_entry.id   AF-A0A8C2EZR4-F1
#
_cell.length_a   1.000
_cell.length_b   1.000
_cell.length_c   1.000
_cell.angle_alpha   90.00
_cell.angle_beta   90.00
_cell.angle_gamma   90.00
#
_symmetry.space_group_name_H-M   'P 1'
#
loop_
_entity.id
_entity.type
_entity.pdbx_description
1 polymer ?
#
loop_
_entity_poly.entity_id
_entity_poly.type
_entity_poly.pdbx_seq_one_letter_code
_entity_poly.pdbx_strand_id
1 'polypeptide(L)'
;MRPCSTVMHLLLRCMRGCGRHSRSRMPRRLRQPMSYIKLIFKSLYFNSLTNSEVVLDCILEPVFWMVEVITRWFGMVFVFLVVALTSSVVFIAYVCLLPLVLQTYSLGWMMWHICYGNWILVMIVFHYYKATNTPPGYPPKMKNEVPFVSFCKKCVIPKPARSHHCGICKTCILKMDHHCPWLNNCVGHYNHRYFFSFCLFLTLGCMYCSISGRNLFIDAYNAIDQFRHLEAEKQGVPVTGIGLLIGIVPSEGVTGKGVQVAQEISQPPYTYKDRMFHKSVIYMWVLTSTVSVALGALTLWHAVLITRGETSIERHINNKEAKRLAKRGKVYRNPFSYGKLNNWKVFFGVEKRSHWLTRVLLPSGHTPYGDGLTWDIYPLKKDMLPV
;
A
#
# COMPACT_ATOMS: atom_id res chain seq x y z
N MET A 1 1.21 19.11 20.89
CA MET A 1 1.98 20.31 21.29
C MET A 1 1.01 21.36 21.82
N ARG A 2 1.31 21.95 22.97
CA ARG A 2 0.44 22.84 23.77
C ARG A 2 0.90 24.31 23.63
N PRO A 3 0.30 25.14 22.75
CA PRO A 3 0.46 26.59 22.89
C PRO A 3 -0.85 27.34 23.19
N CYS A 4 -2.03 26.73 23.01
CA CYS A 4 -3.31 27.43 23.26
C CYS A 4 -3.72 27.56 24.74
N SER A 5 -3.06 26.85 25.67
CA SER A 5 -3.41 26.91 27.10
C SER A 5 -2.89 28.18 27.78
N THR A 6 -1.74 28.69 27.34
CA THR A 6 -1.03 29.77 28.03
C THR A 6 -1.71 31.12 27.81
N VAL A 7 -2.27 31.36 26.62
CA VAL A 7 -3.02 32.59 26.30
C VAL A 7 -4.33 32.66 27.11
N MET A 8 -5.00 31.53 27.30
CA MET A 8 -6.23 31.47 28.10
C MET A 8 -5.94 31.62 29.60
N HIS A 9 -4.81 31.11 30.10
CA HIS A 9 -4.39 31.31 31.49
C HIS A 9 -3.93 32.75 31.81
N LEU A 10 -3.34 33.45 30.85
CA LEU A 10 -2.98 34.87 30.99
C LEU A 10 -4.21 35.78 31.02
N LEU A 11 -5.20 35.53 30.15
CA LEU A 11 -6.49 36.25 30.17
C LEU A 11 -7.27 35.98 31.47
N LEU A 12 -7.18 34.76 32.02
CA LEU A 12 -7.78 34.42 33.32
C LEU A 12 -7.02 35.00 34.53
N ARG A 13 -5.72 35.33 34.39
CA ARG A 13 -4.93 36.00 35.44
C ARG A 13 -5.17 37.51 35.47
N CYS A 14 -5.37 38.15 34.32
CA CYS A 14 -5.81 39.56 34.25
C CYS A 14 -7.20 39.77 34.85
N MET A 15 -8.04 38.73 34.90
CA MET A 15 -9.35 38.76 35.56
C MET A 15 -9.31 38.48 37.08
N ARG A 16 -8.13 38.28 37.68
CA ARG A 16 -7.98 37.88 39.10
C ARG A 16 -7.34 38.92 40.03
N GLY A 17 -7.00 40.10 39.52
CA GLY A 17 -6.30 41.12 40.32
C GLY A 17 -6.98 42.48 40.25
N CYS A 18 -8.18 42.61 40.82
CA CYS A 18 -8.70 43.86 41.42
C CYS A 18 -10.16 43.64 41.84
N GLY A 19 -10.44 43.71 43.15
CA GLY A 19 -11.82 43.72 43.67
C GLY A 19 -12.03 42.87 44.91
N ARG A 20 -11.42 43.25 46.03
CA ARG A 20 -11.94 42.91 47.37
C ARG A 20 -13.31 43.59 47.53
N HIS A 21 -14.26 42.83 48.10
CA HIS A 21 -15.54 43.29 48.64
C HIS A 21 -16.57 43.98 47.70
N SER A 22 -17.45 43.18 47.11
CA SER A 22 -18.91 43.35 47.25
C SER A 22 -19.61 42.09 46.72
N ARG A 23 -20.30 41.36 47.59
CA ARG A 23 -21.19 40.25 47.18
C ARG A 23 -22.45 40.88 46.60
N SER A 24 -22.41 41.29 45.33
CA SER A 24 -23.65 41.60 44.60
C SER A 24 -24.38 40.28 44.36
N ARG A 25 -25.37 39.97 45.22
CA ARG A 25 -26.37 38.94 44.93
C ARG A 25 -27.17 39.44 43.73
N MET A 26 -26.77 39.00 42.54
CA MET A 26 -27.56 39.19 41.33
C MET A 26 -29.01 38.79 41.63
N PRO A 27 -30.01 39.66 41.41
CA PRO A 27 -31.40 39.40 41.81
C PRO A 27 -31.86 38.04 41.29
N ARG A 28 -32.55 37.25 42.12
CA ARG A 28 -33.07 35.92 41.73
C ARG A 28 -33.84 35.97 40.40
N ARG A 29 -34.54 37.09 40.13
CA ARG A 29 -35.27 37.38 38.87
C ARG A 29 -34.39 37.48 37.62
N LEU A 30 -33.12 37.88 37.73
CA LEU A 30 -32.19 38.02 36.59
C LEU A 30 -31.31 36.77 36.40
N ARG A 31 -31.20 35.90 37.41
CA ARG A 31 -30.37 34.69 37.35
C ARG A 31 -30.91 33.63 36.39
N GLN A 32 -32.23 33.44 36.35
CA GLN A 32 -32.87 32.51 35.41
C GLN A 32 -32.71 32.95 33.95
N PRO A 33 -33.08 34.18 33.54
CA PRO A 33 -32.93 34.61 32.15
C PRO A 33 -31.47 34.66 31.71
N MET A 34 -30.53 35.08 32.56
CA MET A 34 -29.10 35.04 32.20
C MET A 34 -28.56 33.61 32.04
N SER A 35 -29.05 32.66 32.86
CA SER A 35 -28.69 31.24 32.70
C SER A 35 -29.32 30.66 31.43
N TYR A 36 -30.53 31.08 31.08
CA TYR A 36 -31.22 30.68 29.86
C TYR A 36 -30.57 31.27 28.60
N ILE A 37 -30.18 32.56 28.62
CA ILE A 37 -29.38 33.19 27.55
C ILE A 37 -28.03 32.48 27.43
N LYS A 38 -27.36 32.16 28.54
CA LYS A 38 -26.12 31.38 28.52
C LYS A 38 -26.33 29.97 27.98
N LEU A 39 -27.49 29.35 28.22
CA LEU A 39 -27.86 28.06 27.67
C LEU A 39 -28.17 28.16 26.18
N ILE A 40 -28.89 29.20 25.73
CA ILE A 40 -29.17 29.50 24.32
C ILE A 40 -27.87 29.75 23.58
N PHE A 41 -27.02 30.64 24.11
CA PHE A 41 -25.70 30.93 23.54
C PHE A 41 -24.86 29.67 23.51
N LYS A 42 -24.82 28.89 24.61
CA LYS A 42 -24.19 27.58 24.56
C LYS A 42 -24.87 26.66 23.54
N SER A 43 -26.17 26.62 23.34
CA SER A 43 -26.80 25.74 22.34
C SER A 43 -26.58 26.19 20.90
N LEU A 44 -26.43 27.51 20.66
CA LEU A 44 -26.15 28.10 19.36
C LEU A 44 -24.69 27.88 18.94
N TYR A 45 -23.75 27.90 19.91
CA TYR A 45 -22.31 27.74 19.66
C TYR A 45 -21.75 26.35 20.04
N PHE A 46 -22.43 25.59 20.89
CA PHE A 46 -22.15 24.17 21.18
C PHE A 46 -22.75 23.36 20.06
N ASN A 47 -22.05 23.37 18.94
CA ASN A 47 -22.26 22.41 17.90
C ASN A 47 -21.23 21.31 18.10
N SER A 48 -21.65 20.05 18.20
CA SER A 48 -20.69 18.93 18.15
C SER A 48 -19.91 18.90 16.82
N LEU A 49 -20.36 19.69 15.84
CA LEU A 49 -19.74 19.94 14.54
C LEU A 49 -18.67 21.05 14.54
N THR A 50 -18.48 21.84 15.61
CA THR A 50 -17.39 22.83 15.70
C THR A 50 -16.31 22.34 16.66
N ASN A 51 -15.76 21.16 16.38
CA ASN A 51 -14.58 20.65 17.06
C ASN A 51 -13.31 21.15 16.35
N SER A 52 -12.16 21.08 17.01
CA SER A 52 -10.87 21.46 16.42
C SER A 52 -10.56 20.69 15.13
N GLU A 53 -11.07 19.46 15.02
CA GLU A 53 -10.92 18.61 13.82
C GLU A 53 -11.60 19.23 12.60
N VAL A 54 -12.83 19.75 12.74
CA VAL A 54 -13.55 20.38 11.61
C VAL A 54 -12.86 21.66 11.16
N VAL A 55 -12.34 22.45 12.10
CA VAL A 55 -11.56 23.66 11.76
C VAL A 55 -10.28 23.28 11.00
N LEU A 56 -9.57 22.24 11.44
CA LEU A 56 -8.39 21.73 10.73
C LEU A 56 -8.75 21.19 9.34
N ASP A 57 -9.86 20.45 9.22
CA ASP A 57 -10.34 19.95 7.93
C ASP A 57 -10.64 21.09 6.95
N CYS A 58 -11.26 22.18 7.41
CA CYS A 58 -11.51 23.36 6.59
C CYS A 58 -10.22 24.06 6.14
N ILE A 59 -9.23 24.18 7.03
CA ILE A 59 -7.93 24.81 6.70
C ILE A 59 -7.15 23.95 5.70
N LEU A 60 -7.20 22.62 5.86
CA LEU A 60 -6.48 21.67 5.01
C LEU A 60 -7.20 21.34 3.70
N GLU A 61 -8.44 21.80 3.51
CA GLU A 61 -9.25 21.52 2.32
C GLU A 61 -8.54 21.85 0.98
N PRO A 62 -7.86 23.01 0.82
CA PRO A 62 -7.09 23.30 -0.40
C PRO A 62 -5.92 22.32 -0.62
N VAL A 63 -5.26 21.90 0.46
CA VAL A 63 -4.17 20.92 0.40
C VAL A 63 -4.70 19.57 -0.02
N PHE A 64 -5.83 19.12 0.55
CA PHE A 64 -6.47 17.88 0.15
C PHE A 64 -6.89 17.90 -1.32
N TRP A 65 -7.46 19.02 -1.79
CA TRP A 65 -7.81 19.18 -3.19
C TRP A 65 -6.58 19.07 -4.10
N MET A 66 -5.48 19.74 -3.76
CA MET A 66 -4.23 19.64 -4.52
C MET A 66 -3.71 18.19 -4.56
N VAL A 67 -3.65 17.51 -3.41
CA VAL A 67 -3.22 16.11 -3.32
C VAL A 67 -4.12 15.19 -4.14
N GLU A 68 -5.43 15.40 -4.13
CA GLU A 68 -6.39 14.63 -4.94
C GLU A 68 -6.14 14.81 -6.45
N VAL A 69 -5.91 16.05 -6.90
CA VAL A 69 -5.63 16.36 -8.31
C VAL A 69 -4.31 15.72 -8.76
N ILE A 70 -3.26 15.87 -7.95
CA ILE A 70 -1.95 15.27 -8.19
C ILE A 70 -2.09 13.73 -8.27
N THR A 71 -2.70 13.11 -7.25
CA THR A 71 -2.84 11.65 -7.17
C THR A 71 -3.57 11.07 -8.38
N ARG A 72 -4.56 11.78 -8.92
CA ARG A 72 -5.28 11.37 -10.13
C ARG A 72 -4.39 11.35 -11.38
N TRP A 73 -3.53 12.35 -11.55
CA TRP A 73 -2.58 12.41 -12.67
C TRP A 73 -1.49 11.34 -12.56
N PHE A 74 -0.93 11.19 -11.36
CA PHE A 74 0.11 10.20 -11.09
C PHE A 74 -0.41 8.76 -11.22
N GLY A 75 -1.72 8.52 -11.04
CA GLY A 75 -2.31 7.19 -11.22
C GLY A 75 -2.00 6.56 -12.58
N MET A 76 -2.11 7.31 -13.67
CA MET A 76 -1.76 6.80 -15.01
C MET A 76 -0.27 6.49 -15.15
N VAL A 77 0.59 7.33 -14.59
CA VAL A 77 2.04 7.13 -14.59
C VAL A 77 2.42 5.86 -13.83
N PHE A 78 1.80 5.61 -12.67
CA PHE A 78 2.05 4.40 -11.89
C PHE A 78 1.56 3.13 -12.59
N VAL A 79 0.43 3.18 -13.28
CA VAL A 79 -0.04 2.03 -14.08
C VAL A 79 0.94 1.72 -15.21
N PHE A 80 1.39 2.74 -15.95
CA PHE A 80 2.41 2.56 -16.98
C PHE A 80 3.71 2.00 -16.40
N LEU A 81 4.15 2.50 -15.24
CA LEU A 81 5.35 2.03 -14.57
C LEU A 81 5.26 0.56 -14.19
N VAL A 82 4.14 0.08 -13.64
CA VAL A 82 3.96 -1.34 -13.30
C VAL A 82 4.04 -2.22 -14.54
N VAL A 83 3.39 -1.81 -15.64
CA VAL A 83 3.46 -2.53 -16.92
C VAL A 83 4.89 -2.56 -17.44
N ALA A 84 5.57 -1.41 -17.50
CA ALA A 84 6.94 -1.31 -17.99
C ALA A 84 7.95 -2.14 -17.18
N LEU A 85 7.88 -2.09 -15.85
CA LEU A 85 8.74 -2.88 -14.96
C LEU A 85 8.45 -4.39 -15.06
N THR A 86 7.18 -4.78 -15.19
CA THR A 86 6.84 -6.20 -15.37
C THR A 86 7.33 -6.70 -16.73
N SER A 87 7.12 -5.92 -17.79
CA SER A 87 7.60 -6.23 -19.14
C SER A 87 9.13 -6.31 -19.21
N SER A 88 9.87 -5.45 -18.50
CA SER A 88 11.33 -5.51 -18.50
C SER A 88 11.84 -6.80 -17.83
N VAL A 89 11.24 -7.23 -16.72
CA VAL A 89 11.57 -8.51 -16.06
C VAL A 89 11.27 -9.69 -16.98
N VAL A 90 10.10 -9.71 -17.62
CA VAL A 90 9.71 -10.78 -18.56
C VAL A 90 10.67 -10.81 -19.75
N PHE A 91 11.02 -9.65 -20.31
CA PHE A 91 11.98 -9.55 -21.40
C PHE A 91 13.34 -10.14 -21.01
N ILE A 92 13.90 -9.77 -19.85
CA ILE A 92 15.18 -10.30 -19.37
C ILE A 92 15.08 -11.82 -19.13
N ALA A 93 13.98 -12.31 -18.54
CA ALA A 93 13.78 -13.73 -18.30
C ALA A 93 13.77 -14.55 -19.60
N TYR A 94 13.07 -14.11 -20.64
CA TYR A 94 12.95 -14.86 -21.89
C TYR A 94 14.11 -14.65 -22.87
N VAL A 95 14.69 -13.45 -22.92
CA VAL A 95 15.75 -13.14 -23.89
C VAL A 95 17.14 -13.44 -23.32
N CYS A 96 17.38 -13.15 -22.03
CA CYS A 96 18.68 -13.34 -21.41
C CYS A 96 18.78 -14.69 -20.70
N LEU A 97 17.79 -15.05 -19.87
CA LEU A 97 17.93 -16.22 -18.99
C LEU A 97 17.49 -17.53 -19.63
N LEU A 98 16.44 -17.54 -20.45
CA LEU A 98 15.94 -18.78 -21.05
C LEU A 98 17.02 -19.52 -21.86
N PRO A 99 17.83 -18.88 -22.73
CA PRO A 99 18.91 -19.57 -23.44
C PRO A 99 19.90 -20.26 -22.51
N LEU A 100 20.26 -19.60 -21.39
CA LEU A 100 21.12 -20.17 -20.37
C LEU A 100 20.45 -21.35 -19.67
N VAL A 101 19.17 -21.23 -19.32
CA VAL A 101 18.40 -22.29 -18.65
C VAL A 101 18.32 -23.55 -19.53
N LEU A 102 18.08 -23.37 -20.84
CA LEU A 102 18.00 -24.47 -21.80
C LEU A 102 19.32 -25.24 -21.97
N GLN A 103 20.46 -24.58 -21.72
CA GLN A 103 21.79 -25.20 -21.88
C GLN A 103 22.34 -25.80 -20.57
N THR A 104 21.95 -25.26 -19.41
CA THR A 104 22.58 -25.60 -18.13
C THR A 104 21.74 -26.51 -17.24
N TYR A 105 20.41 -26.42 -17.29
CA TYR A 105 19.53 -27.15 -16.38
C TYR A 105 19.06 -28.48 -16.95
N SER A 106 18.79 -29.44 -16.05
CA SER A 106 18.14 -30.69 -16.43
C SER A 106 16.72 -30.46 -16.94
N LEU A 107 16.21 -31.40 -17.75
CA LEU A 107 14.87 -31.32 -18.35
C LEU A 107 13.77 -31.07 -17.29
N GLY A 108 13.84 -31.70 -16.13
CA GLY A 108 12.84 -31.51 -15.06
C GLY A 108 12.83 -30.08 -14.52
N TRP A 109 14.00 -29.49 -14.28
CA TRP A 109 14.12 -28.10 -13.81
C TRP A 109 13.70 -27.10 -14.88
N MET A 110 14.05 -27.35 -16.14
CA MET A 110 13.61 -26.55 -17.28
C MET A 110 12.08 -26.52 -17.37
N MET A 111 11.43 -27.69 -17.32
CA MET A 111 9.97 -27.80 -17.33
C MET A 111 9.34 -27.08 -16.14
N TRP A 112 9.94 -27.19 -14.94
CA TRP A 112 9.48 -26.46 -13.76
C TRP A 112 9.52 -24.94 -13.97
N HIS A 113 10.65 -24.39 -14.43
CA HIS A 113 10.81 -22.95 -14.67
C HIS A 113 9.81 -22.43 -15.71
N ILE A 114 9.61 -23.17 -16.80
CA ILE A 114 8.67 -22.79 -17.86
C ILE A 114 7.23 -22.85 -17.35
N CYS A 115 6.81 -23.97 -16.75
CA CYS A 115 5.44 -24.15 -16.30
C CYS A 115 5.07 -23.20 -15.15
N TYR A 116 5.91 -23.16 -14.09
CA TYR A 116 5.67 -22.29 -12.94
C TYR A 116 5.79 -20.81 -13.32
N GLY A 117 6.80 -20.45 -14.11
CA GLY A 117 7.03 -19.08 -14.59
C GLY A 117 5.89 -18.55 -15.45
N ASN A 118 5.32 -19.37 -16.34
CA ASN A 118 4.16 -18.97 -17.12
C ASN A 118 2.88 -18.92 -16.28
N TRP A 119 2.67 -19.87 -15.37
CA TRP A 119 1.52 -19.84 -14.48
C TRP A 119 1.51 -18.58 -13.61
N ILE A 120 2.64 -18.24 -12.98
CA ILE A 120 2.73 -17.02 -12.16
C ILE A 120 2.52 -15.76 -12.99
N LEU A 121 3.09 -15.70 -14.21
CA LEU A 121 2.91 -14.56 -15.12
C LEU A 121 1.45 -14.37 -15.52
N VAL A 122 0.75 -15.44 -15.90
CA VAL A 122 -0.68 -15.40 -16.24
C VAL A 122 -1.49 -14.90 -15.04
N MET A 123 -1.19 -15.37 -13.84
CA MET A 123 -1.88 -14.92 -12.62
C MET A 123 -1.62 -13.45 -12.33
N ILE A 124 -0.39 -12.96 -12.47
CA ILE A 124 -0.04 -11.54 -12.28
C ILE A 124 -0.81 -10.67 -13.28
N VAL A 125 -0.71 -10.98 -14.58
CA VAL A 125 -1.34 -10.18 -15.65
C VAL A 125 -2.86 -10.17 -15.50
N PHE A 126 -3.48 -11.34 -15.28
CA PHE A 126 -4.92 -11.44 -15.12
C PHE A 126 -5.43 -10.62 -13.93
N HIS A 127 -4.82 -10.79 -12.75
CA HIS A 127 -5.27 -10.11 -11.55
C HIS A 127 -5.00 -8.61 -11.61
N TYR A 128 -3.88 -8.18 -12.21
CA TYR A 128 -3.61 -6.77 -12.43
C TYR A 128 -4.64 -6.14 -13.36
N TYR A 129 -4.91 -6.78 -14.51
CA TYR A 129 -5.94 -6.33 -15.46
C TYR A 129 -7.32 -6.23 -14.81
N LYS A 130 -7.71 -7.23 -14.03
CA LYS A 130 -9.00 -7.23 -13.33
C LYS A 130 -9.05 -6.19 -12.22
N ALA A 131 -7.95 -5.95 -11.50
CA ALA A 131 -7.91 -4.94 -10.44
C ALA A 131 -8.04 -3.51 -11.01
N THR A 132 -7.41 -3.23 -12.15
CA THR A 132 -7.47 -1.93 -12.83
C THR A 132 -8.83 -1.70 -13.51
N ASN A 133 -9.36 -2.69 -14.23
CA ASN A 133 -10.54 -2.50 -15.10
C ASN A 133 -11.88 -2.86 -14.45
N THR A 134 -11.90 -3.57 -13.32
CA THR A 134 -13.16 -3.89 -12.64
C THR A 134 -13.62 -2.71 -11.79
N PRO A 135 -14.82 -2.15 -12.01
CA PRO A 135 -15.36 -1.11 -11.15
C PRO A 135 -15.45 -1.61 -9.71
N PRO A 136 -15.10 -0.80 -8.70
CA PRO A 136 -15.06 -1.23 -7.30
C PRO A 136 -16.45 -1.46 -6.68
N GLY A 137 -17.50 -0.92 -7.31
CA GLY A 137 -18.89 -0.96 -6.83
C GLY A 137 -19.35 0.39 -6.31
N TYR A 138 -20.54 0.80 -6.75
CA TYR A 138 -21.15 2.08 -6.39
C TYR A 138 -22.55 1.85 -5.81
N PRO A 139 -22.95 2.61 -4.78
CA PRO A 139 -24.32 2.56 -4.29
C PRO A 139 -25.30 3.12 -5.33
N PRO A 140 -26.54 2.62 -5.37
CA PRO A 140 -27.58 3.14 -6.25
C PRO A 140 -27.90 4.61 -5.92
N LYS A 141 -28.16 5.42 -6.94
CA LYS A 141 -28.52 6.85 -6.78
C LYS A 141 -29.98 7.07 -6.40
N MET A 142 -30.86 6.11 -6.68
CA MET A 142 -32.29 6.21 -6.38
C MET A 142 -32.60 5.76 -4.95
N LYS A 143 -33.70 6.28 -4.38
CA LYS A 143 -34.24 5.83 -3.09
C LYS A 143 -34.75 4.39 -3.22
N ASN A 144 -33.84 3.45 -3.06
CA ASN A 144 -34.20 2.07 -2.78
C ASN A 144 -34.26 1.91 -1.26
N GLU A 145 -35.07 0.96 -0.76
CA GLU A 145 -35.18 0.58 0.66
C GLU A 145 -33.91 -0.13 1.19
N VAL A 146 -32.73 0.30 0.70
CA VAL A 146 -31.45 -0.28 1.09
C VAL A 146 -31.12 0.21 2.50
N PRO A 147 -30.82 -0.69 3.45
CA PRO A 147 -30.44 -0.30 4.80
C PRO A 147 -29.16 0.54 4.77
N PHE A 148 -29.22 1.74 5.36
CA PHE A 148 -28.09 2.67 5.40
C PHE A 148 -27.68 2.98 6.83
N VAL A 149 -26.38 3.14 7.05
CA VAL A 149 -25.80 3.41 8.37
C VAL A 149 -25.48 4.89 8.60
N SER A 150 -25.38 5.65 7.51
CA SER A 150 -25.05 7.09 7.53
C SER A 150 -25.40 7.73 6.19
N PHE A 151 -25.28 9.05 6.09
CA PHE A 151 -25.53 9.80 4.87
C PHE A 151 -24.24 10.43 4.34
N CYS A 152 -23.98 10.32 3.04
CA CYS A 152 -22.84 10.99 2.42
C CYS A 152 -23.21 12.44 2.09
N LYS A 153 -22.56 13.41 2.74
CA LYS A 153 -22.79 14.84 2.47
C LYS A 153 -22.35 15.27 1.06
N LYS A 154 -21.29 14.66 0.51
CA LYS A 154 -20.73 15.02 -0.81
C LYS A 154 -21.56 14.47 -1.97
N CYS A 155 -22.01 13.22 -1.88
CA CYS A 155 -22.81 12.58 -2.92
C CYS A 155 -24.33 12.75 -2.73
N VAL A 156 -24.76 13.21 -1.55
CA VAL A 156 -26.17 13.36 -1.17
C VAL A 156 -26.97 12.06 -1.33
N ILE A 157 -26.40 10.95 -0.84
CA ILE A 157 -27.01 9.63 -0.89
C ILE A 157 -26.92 8.90 0.46
N PRO A 158 -27.88 8.02 0.78
CA PRO A 158 -27.75 7.08 1.89
C PRO A 158 -26.54 6.17 1.65
N LYS A 159 -25.70 6.00 2.67
CA LYS A 159 -24.47 5.19 2.61
C LYS A 159 -24.75 3.79 3.16
N PRO A 160 -24.72 2.74 2.32
CA PRO A 160 -24.80 1.36 2.79
C PRO A 160 -23.68 1.05 3.79
N ALA A 161 -23.85 -0.02 4.56
CA ALA A 161 -22.80 -0.46 5.48
C ALA A 161 -21.47 -0.68 4.72
N ARG A 162 -20.35 -0.39 5.41
CA ARG A 162 -18.97 -0.57 4.90
C ARG A 162 -18.59 0.29 3.67
N SER A 163 -19.50 1.10 3.13
CA SER A 163 -19.22 1.97 1.99
C SER A 163 -18.50 3.24 2.44
N HIS A 164 -17.65 3.89 1.64
CA HIS A 164 -17.03 5.18 1.98
C HIS A 164 -16.92 6.09 0.75
N HIS A 165 -16.94 7.41 0.95
CA HIS A 165 -16.73 8.37 -0.15
C HIS A 165 -15.23 8.49 -0.43
N CYS A 166 -14.84 8.26 -1.69
CA CYS A 166 -13.49 8.53 -2.13
C CYS A 166 -13.41 9.94 -2.72
N GLY A 167 -12.55 10.78 -2.15
CA GLY A 167 -12.31 12.14 -2.63
C GLY A 167 -11.68 12.18 -4.03
N ILE A 168 -10.92 11.16 -4.42
CA ILE A 168 -10.27 11.09 -5.75
C ILE A 168 -11.27 10.58 -6.80
N CYS A 169 -11.99 9.49 -6.51
CA CYS A 169 -13.01 8.92 -7.39
C CYS A 169 -14.30 9.79 -7.43
N LYS A 170 -14.43 10.78 -6.53
CA LYS A 170 -15.60 11.68 -6.36
C LYS A 170 -16.95 10.95 -6.22
N THR A 171 -16.94 9.76 -5.66
CA THR A 171 -18.12 8.91 -5.50
C THR A 171 -17.99 8.00 -4.28
N CYS A 172 -19.12 7.49 -3.78
CA CYS A 172 -19.13 6.46 -2.75
C CYS A 172 -18.79 5.09 -3.35
N ILE A 173 -17.92 4.36 -2.66
CA ILE A 173 -17.44 3.05 -3.04
C ILE A 173 -17.97 2.01 -2.06
N LEU A 174 -18.55 0.92 -2.56
CA LEU A 174 -19.01 -0.20 -1.74
C LEU A 174 -17.82 -0.93 -1.11
N LYS A 175 -17.93 -1.30 0.17
CA LYS A 175 -16.86 -1.97 0.95
C LYS A 175 -15.46 -1.37 0.70
N MET A 176 -15.37 -0.04 0.72
CA MET A 176 -14.15 0.68 0.33
C MET A 176 -12.98 0.29 1.24
N ASP A 177 -11.86 -0.07 0.62
CA ASP A 177 -10.59 -0.27 1.31
C ASP A 177 -9.71 0.98 1.21
N HIS A 178 -9.32 1.36 -0.01
CA HIS A 178 -8.53 2.55 -0.27
C HIS A 178 -8.63 2.95 -1.75
N HIS A 179 -8.13 4.13 -2.09
CA HIS A 179 -7.85 4.47 -3.49
C HIS A 179 -6.39 4.11 -3.80
N CYS A 180 -6.17 3.33 -4.86
CA CYS A 180 -4.84 2.85 -5.21
C CYS A 180 -4.34 3.53 -6.48
N PRO A 181 -3.33 4.42 -6.40
CA PRO A 181 -2.75 5.05 -7.58
C PRO A 181 -2.13 4.05 -8.55
N TRP A 182 -1.56 2.95 -8.03
CA TRP A 182 -0.96 1.86 -8.81
C TRP A 182 -1.95 1.08 -9.68
N LEU A 183 -3.24 1.20 -9.38
CA LEU A 183 -4.33 0.65 -10.20
C LEU A 183 -5.06 1.72 -11.01
N ASN A 184 -4.77 2.99 -10.76
CA ASN A 184 -5.61 4.12 -11.17
C ASN A 184 -7.11 3.87 -10.88
N ASN A 185 -7.40 3.19 -9.77
CA ASN A 185 -8.75 2.74 -9.42
C ASN A 185 -8.92 2.66 -7.90
N CYS A 186 -10.15 2.83 -7.44
CA CYS A 186 -10.54 2.56 -6.07
C CYS A 186 -10.56 1.04 -5.82
N VAL A 187 -10.15 0.58 -4.63
CA VAL A 187 -10.27 -0.82 -4.19
C VAL A 187 -11.51 -0.93 -3.30
N GLY A 188 -12.49 -1.72 -3.75
CA GLY A 188 -13.79 -1.88 -3.11
C GLY A 188 -14.37 -3.28 -3.35
N HIS A 189 -15.66 -3.46 -3.09
CA HIS A 189 -16.35 -4.76 -3.04
C HIS A 189 -16.01 -5.70 -4.20
N TYR A 190 -16.12 -5.22 -5.44
CA TYR A 190 -15.99 -6.09 -6.63
C TYR A 190 -14.56 -6.34 -7.10
N ASN A 191 -13.58 -5.52 -6.68
CA ASN A 191 -12.19 -5.67 -7.13
C ASN A 191 -11.17 -5.93 -6.02
N HIS A 192 -11.57 -5.92 -4.74
CA HIS A 192 -10.66 -6.13 -3.61
C HIS A 192 -9.90 -7.45 -3.71
N ARG A 193 -10.57 -8.54 -4.11
CA ARG A 193 -9.88 -9.82 -4.27
C ARG A 193 -8.84 -9.80 -5.39
N TYR A 194 -9.10 -9.07 -6.48
CA TYR A 194 -8.18 -8.99 -7.60
C TYR A 194 -6.92 -8.20 -7.20
N PHE A 195 -7.11 -7.10 -6.47
CA PHE A 195 -6.00 -6.36 -5.88
C PHE A 195 -5.15 -7.26 -4.96
N PHE A 196 -5.76 -7.97 -4.01
CA PHE A 196 -5.02 -8.83 -3.10
C PHE A 196 -4.26 -9.94 -3.84
N SER A 197 -4.93 -10.65 -4.76
CA SER A 197 -4.31 -11.70 -5.56
C SER A 197 -3.18 -11.16 -6.44
N PHE A 198 -3.33 -9.97 -7.04
CA PHE A 198 -2.24 -9.32 -7.77
C PHE A 198 -1.03 -9.11 -6.88
N CYS A 199 -1.20 -8.53 -5.69
CA CYS A 199 -0.10 -8.32 -4.75
C CYS A 199 0.54 -9.65 -4.33
N LEU A 200 -0.26 -10.69 -4.06
CA LEU A 200 0.21 -12.01 -3.68
C LEU A 200 1.04 -12.66 -4.80
N PHE A 201 0.50 -12.78 -6.00
CA PHE A 201 1.19 -13.45 -7.12
C PHE A 201 2.40 -12.64 -7.61
N LEU A 202 2.36 -11.31 -7.56
CA LEU A 202 3.52 -10.48 -7.87
C LEU A 202 4.62 -10.65 -6.81
N THR A 203 4.28 -10.68 -5.51
CA THR A 203 5.24 -11.01 -4.45
C THR A 203 5.85 -12.39 -4.68
N LEU A 204 5.04 -13.42 -4.93
CA LEU A 204 5.52 -14.79 -5.17
C LEU A 204 6.41 -14.87 -6.42
N GLY A 205 6.05 -14.20 -7.51
CA GLY A 205 6.86 -14.13 -8.72
C GLY A 205 8.20 -13.42 -8.48
N CYS A 206 8.19 -12.29 -7.78
CA CYS A 206 9.42 -11.57 -7.42
C CYS A 206 10.31 -12.37 -6.47
N MET A 207 9.73 -13.05 -5.46
CA MET A 207 10.46 -13.97 -4.58
C MET A 207 11.11 -15.10 -5.37
N TYR A 208 10.35 -15.71 -6.28
CA TYR A 208 10.84 -16.78 -7.14
C TYR A 208 12.02 -16.33 -8.01
N CYS A 209 11.90 -15.21 -8.72
CA CYS A 209 12.99 -14.64 -9.52
C CYS A 209 14.22 -14.31 -8.68
N SER A 210 14.03 -13.74 -7.48
CA SER A 210 15.12 -13.39 -6.57
C SER A 210 15.86 -14.63 -6.03
N ILE A 211 15.12 -15.67 -5.63
CA ILE A 211 15.70 -16.91 -5.11
C ILE A 211 16.40 -17.69 -6.21
N SER A 212 15.73 -17.92 -7.35
CA SER A 212 16.30 -18.67 -8.48
C SER A 212 17.46 -17.94 -9.14
N GLY A 213 17.41 -16.60 -9.19
CA GLY A 213 18.45 -15.76 -9.79
C GLY A 213 19.64 -15.44 -8.88
N ARG A 214 19.64 -15.88 -7.61
CA ARG A 214 20.67 -15.50 -6.62
C ARG A 214 22.09 -15.83 -7.07
N ASN A 215 22.32 -17.05 -7.58
CA ASN A 215 23.67 -17.47 -7.98
C ASN A 215 24.13 -16.70 -9.22
N LEU A 216 23.25 -16.55 -10.23
CA LEU A 216 23.54 -15.74 -11.41
C LEU A 216 23.84 -14.29 -11.06
N PHE A 217 23.17 -13.73 -10.05
CA PHE A 217 23.47 -12.40 -9.55
C PHE A 217 24.88 -12.31 -8.96
N ILE A 218 25.28 -13.27 -8.12
CA ILE A 218 26.62 -13.29 -7.51
C ILE A 218 27.69 -13.37 -8.61
N ASP A 219 27.50 -14.29 -9.57
CA ASP A 219 28.43 -14.47 -10.70
C ASP A 219 28.51 -13.18 -11.54
N ALA A 220 27.37 -12.57 -11.84
CA ALA A 220 27.32 -11.32 -12.60
C ALA A 220 27.93 -10.12 -11.87
N TYR A 221 27.73 -10.04 -10.56
CA TYR A 221 28.31 -9.00 -9.73
C TYR A 221 29.83 -9.13 -9.70
N ASN A 222 30.35 -10.34 -9.43
CA ASN A 222 31.78 -10.61 -9.40
C ASN A 222 32.45 -10.34 -10.75
N ALA A 223 31.81 -10.71 -11.86
CA ALA A 223 32.31 -10.42 -13.20
C ALA A 223 32.44 -8.91 -13.44
N ILE A 224 31.41 -8.12 -13.10
CA ILE A 224 31.46 -6.66 -13.24
C ILE A 224 32.52 -6.03 -12.34
N ASP A 225 32.64 -6.49 -11.09
CA ASP A 225 33.62 -5.97 -10.14
C ASP A 225 35.04 -6.19 -10.64
N GLN A 226 35.34 -7.39 -11.15
CA GLN A 226 36.61 -7.70 -11.78
C GLN A 226 36.93 -6.78 -12.95
N PHE A 227 35.94 -6.46 -13.81
CA PHE A 227 36.15 -5.51 -14.92
C PHE A 227 36.46 -4.10 -14.45
N ARG A 228 35.80 -3.64 -13.38
CA ARG A 228 36.07 -2.31 -12.82
C ARG A 228 37.50 -2.20 -12.31
N HIS A 229 38.01 -3.27 -11.68
CA HIS A 229 39.40 -3.33 -11.22
C HIS A 229 40.40 -3.26 -12.38
N LEU A 230 40.16 -4.02 -13.46
CA LEU A 230 41.02 -4.02 -14.64
C LEU A 230 41.01 -2.67 -15.37
N GLU A 231 39.86 -2.02 -15.48
CA GLU A 231 39.74 -0.68 -16.06
C GLU A 231 40.49 0.37 -15.22
N ALA A 232 40.41 0.29 -13.88
CA ALA A 232 41.10 1.20 -12.98
C ALA A 232 42.62 1.04 -13.04
N GLU A 233 43.12 -0.20 -13.10
CA GLU A 233 44.54 -0.52 -13.27
C GLU A 233 45.07 0.01 -14.61
N LYS A 234 44.32 -0.21 -15.71
CA LYS A 234 44.69 0.28 -17.05
C LYS A 234 44.75 1.80 -17.14
N GLN A 235 43.92 2.51 -16.37
CA GLN A 235 43.92 3.98 -16.33
C GLN A 235 44.99 4.57 -15.40
N GLY A 236 45.83 3.74 -14.76
CA GLY A 236 46.88 4.20 -13.85
C GLY A 236 46.34 4.88 -12.60
N VAL A 237 45.06 4.65 -12.25
CA VAL A 237 44.45 5.16 -11.02
C VAL A 237 44.82 4.17 -9.92
N PRO A 238 45.68 4.52 -8.94
CA PRO A 238 46.06 3.59 -7.89
C PRO A 238 44.80 3.20 -7.10
N VAL A 239 44.43 1.92 -7.18
CA VAL A 239 43.36 1.31 -6.36
C VAL A 239 43.89 1.12 -4.95
N THR A 240 44.06 2.22 -4.22
CA THR A 240 44.14 2.19 -2.77
C THR A 240 42.74 2.45 -2.23
N GLY A 241 42.23 1.52 -1.43
CA GLY A 241 40.90 1.56 -0.83
C GLY A 241 40.72 2.66 0.22
N ILE A 242 40.95 3.92 -0.14
CA ILE A 242 40.77 5.12 0.68
C ILE A 242 40.26 6.25 -0.22
N GLY A 243 39.05 6.09 -0.76
CA GLY A 243 38.39 7.06 -1.66
C GLY A 243 37.94 8.37 -1.01
N LEU A 244 38.54 8.82 0.10
CA LEU A 244 38.14 10.07 0.79
C LEU A 244 39.31 10.99 1.22
N LEU A 245 40.57 10.66 0.95
CA LEU A 245 41.71 11.48 1.44
C LEU A 245 42.72 11.90 0.37
N ILE A 246 42.41 11.74 -0.92
CA ILE A 246 43.24 12.26 -2.01
C ILE A 246 42.70 13.63 -2.42
N GLY A 247 42.81 14.60 -1.51
CA GLY A 247 42.50 16.00 -1.76
C GLY A 247 43.59 16.97 -1.28
N ILE A 248 44.72 16.48 -0.74
CA ILE A 248 45.73 17.34 -0.09
C ILE A 248 47.19 16.89 -0.34
N VAL A 249 47.52 16.29 -1.49
CA VAL A 249 48.96 16.10 -1.83
C VAL A 249 49.22 16.48 -3.30
N PRO A 250 50.08 17.49 -3.57
CA PRO A 250 50.47 17.84 -4.94
C PRO A 250 51.34 16.73 -5.53
N SER A 251 51.05 16.38 -6.79
CA SER A 251 51.84 15.45 -7.58
C SER A 251 53.12 16.15 -8.05
N GLU A 252 54.22 15.95 -7.31
CA GLU A 252 55.56 16.16 -7.85
C GLU A 252 56.41 14.91 -7.57
N GLY A 253 56.88 14.29 -8.66
CA GLY A 253 58.05 13.41 -8.62
C GLY A 253 57.81 11.93 -8.34
N VAL A 254 57.27 11.18 -9.30
CA VAL A 254 57.65 9.77 -9.49
C VAL A 254 57.90 9.51 -10.97
N THR A 255 59.06 9.96 -11.45
CA THR A 255 59.74 9.38 -12.61
C THR A 255 60.52 8.17 -12.13
N GLY A 256 60.02 6.96 -12.40
CA GLY A 256 60.69 5.73 -11.99
C GLY A 256 60.27 4.56 -12.86
N LYS A 257 61.15 4.16 -13.77
CA LYS A 257 61.11 2.96 -14.62
C LYS A 257 60.50 1.75 -13.89
N GLY A 258 59.30 1.34 -14.29
CA GLY A 258 58.67 0.09 -13.89
C GLY A 258 58.42 -0.77 -15.13
N VAL A 259 59.43 -1.57 -15.49
CA VAL A 259 59.31 -2.92 -16.04
C VAL A 259 58.11 -3.14 -16.98
N GLN A 260 58.36 -3.02 -18.28
CA GLN A 260 57.60 -3.71 -19.33
C GLN A 260 57.76 -5.23 -19.17
N VAL A 261 57.09 -5.82 -18.19
CA VAL A 261 56.61 -7.18 -18.34
C VAL A 261 55.27 -7.01 -19.03
N ALA A 262 55.33 -6.96 -20.36
CA ALA A 262 54.20 -7.30 -21.21
C ALA A 262 53.92 -8.78 -20.95
N GLN A 263 53.32 -9.08 -19.79
CA GLN A 263 52.62 -10.33 -19.62
C GLN A 263 51.43 -10.21 -20.55
N GLU A 264 51.54 -10.92 -21.66
CA GLU A 264 50.50 -11.26 -22.59
C GLU A 264 49.42 -12.05 -21.84
N ILE A 265 48.71 -11.40 -20.90
CA ILE A 265 47.47 -11.92 -20.37
C ILE A 265 46.46 -11.63 -21.46
N SER A 266 46.27 -12.60 -22.36
CA SER A 266 45.15 -12.67 -23.28
C SER A 266 43.84 -12.77 -22.47
N GLN A 267 43.45 -11.66 -21.85
CA GLN A 267 42.14 -11.58 -21.24
C GLN A 267 41.10 -11.66 -22.36
N PRO A 268 40.09 -12.54 -22.25
CA PRO A 268 39.08 -12.65 -23.29
C PRO A 268 38.47 -11.26 -23.48
N PRO A 269 38.38 -10.73 -24.71
CA PRO A 269 37.78 -9.44 -24.95
C PRO A 269 36.29 -9.58 -24.63
N TYR A 270 35.92 -9.19 -23.41
CA TYR A 270 34.54 -9.30 -22.96
C TYR A 270 33.66 -8.40 -23.85
N THR A 271 32.68 -8.99 -24.51
CA THR A 271 31.90 -8.29 -25.54
C THR A 271 30.94 -7.31 -24.86
N TYR A 272 30.58 -6.22 -25.54
CA TYR A 272 29.51 -5.31 -25.10
C TYR A 272 28.23 -6.07 -24.70
N LYS A 273 27.91 -7.15 -25.43
CA LYS A 273 26.80 -8.07 -25.14
C LYS A 273 26.91 -8.69 -23.75
N ASP A 274 28.10 -9.15 -23.38
CA ASP A 274 28.33 -9.78 -22.08
C ASP A 274 28.20 -8.76 -20.94
N ARG A 275 28.73 -7.53 -21.13
CA ARG A 275 28.53 -6.43 -20.16
C ARG A 275 27.04 -6.13 -19.95
N MET A 276 26.26 -6.09 -21.04
CA MET A 276 24.82 -5.84 -20.97
C MET A 276 24.05 -6.99 -20.33
N PHE A 277 24.47 -8.24 -20.56
CA PHE A 277 23.91 -9.41 -19.90
C PHE A 277 24.06 -9.32 -18.37
N HIS A 278 25.27 -9.14 -17.84
CA HIS A 278 25.50 -9.06 -16.39
C HIS A 278 24.74 -7.91 -15.74
N LYS A 279 24.73 -6.73 -16.38
CA LYS A 279 23.94 -5.57 -15.91
C LYS A 279 22.43 -5.87 -15.86
N SER A 280 21.92 -6.61 -16.84
CA SER A 280 20.50 -6.99 -16.91
C SER A 280 20.13 -7.98 -15.79
N VAL A 281 21.00 -8.97 -15.53
CA VAL A 281 20.83 -9.93 -14.42
C VAL A 281 20.81 -9.20 -13.08
N ILE A 282 21.75 -8.28 -12.86
CA ILE A 282 21.81 -7.47 -11.62
C ILE A 282 20.56 -6.60 -11.47
N TYR A 283 20.16 -5.88 -12.52
CA TYR A 283 18.95 -5.07 -12.51
C TYR A 283 17.71 -5.90 -12.13
N MET A 284 17.53 -7.06 -12.77
CA MET A 284 16.39 -7.93 -12.52
C MET A 284 16.38 -8.46 -11.08
N TRP A 285 17.54 -8.90 -10.57
CA TRP A 285 17.62 -9.43 -9.21
C TRP A 285 17.35 -8.33 -8.17
N VAL A 286 17.95 -7.14 -8.33
CA VAL A 286 17.73 -6.01 -7.41
C VAL A 286 16.26 -5.56 -7.44
N LEU A 287 15.67 -5.40 -8.62
CA LEU A 287 14.27 -5.01 -8.77
C LEU A 287 13.32 -6.03 -8.12
N THR A 288 13.48 -7.31 -8.43
CA THR A 288 12.60 -8.36 -7.90
C THR A 288 12.77 -8.53 -6.39
N SER A 289 13.99 -8.42 -5.86
CA SER A 289 14.25 -8.52 -4.41
C SER A 289 13.63 -7.35 -3.63
N THR A 290 13.80 -6.12 -4.13
CA THR A 290 13.24 -4.92 -3.49
C THR A 290 11.72 -4.89 -3.53
N VAL A 291 11.12 -5.21 -4.69
CA VAL A 291 9.66 -5.32 -4.84
C VAL A 291 9.11 -6.43 -3.96
N SER A 292 9.77 -7.59 -3.89
CA SER A 292 9.36 -8.70 -3.02
C SER A 292 9.22 -8.27 -1.55
N VAL A 293 10.20 -7.54 -1.01
CA VAL A 293 10.16 -7.06 0.38
C VAL A 293 9.05 -6.03 0.58
N ALA A 294 9.03 -4.99 -0.26
CA ALA A 294 8.09 -3.87 -0.10
C ALA A 294 6.63 -4.33 -0.30
N LEU A 295 6.36 -5.05 -1.40
CA LEU A 295 5.03 -5.57 -1.70
C LEU A 295 4.64 -6.72 -0.77
N GLY A 296 5.59 -7.56 -0.36
CA GLY A 296 5.34 -8.64 0.60
C GLY A 296 4.83 -8.13 1.94
N ALA A 297 5.41 -7.05 2.46
CA ALA A 297 4.90 -6.40 3.68
C ALA A 297 3.46 -5.88 3.51
N LEU A 298 3.15 -5.28 2.36
CA LEU A 298 1.78 -4.84 2.03
C LEU A 298 0.81 -6.03 1.92
N THR A 299 1.20 -7.10 1.24
CA THR A 299 0.41 -8.33 1.09
C THR A 299 0.10 -8.95 2.45
N LEU A 300 1.10 -9.06 3.33
CA LEU A 300 0.92 -9.57 4.69
C LEU A 300 -0.02 -8.68 5.51
N TRP A 301 0.10 -7.37 5.37
CA TRP A 301 -0.81 -6.44 6.02
C TRP A 301 -2.26 -6.67 5.61
N HIS A 302 -2.55 -6.73 4.30
CA HIS A 302 -3.91 -7.01 3.82
C HIS A 302 -4.39 -8.40 4.23
N ALA A 303 -3.51 -9.40 4.29
CA ALA A 303 -3.86 -10.73 4.79
C ALA A 303 -4.32 -10.69 6.26
N VAL A 304 -3.72 -9.84 7.11
CA VAL A 304 -4.17 -9.62 8.48
C VAL A 304 -5.56 -8.96 8.52
N LEU A 305 -5.82 -7.97 7.67
CA LEU A 305 -7.11 -7.30 7.57
C LEU A 305 -8.22 -8.29 7.15
N ILE A 306 -7.97 -9.07 6.09
CA ILE A 306 -8.89 -10.10 5.60
C ILE A 306 -9.16 -11.13 6.69
N THR A 307 -8.11 -11.60 7.38
CA THR A 307 -8.26 -12.55 8.50
C THR A 307 -9.16 -12.01 9.61
N ARG A 308 -9.19 -10.69 9.83
CA ARG A 308 -10.03 -10.00 10.83
C ARG A 308 -11.40 -9.58 10.30
N GLY A 309 -11.68 -9.77 9.01
CA GLY A 309 -12.94 -9.40 8.37
C GLY A 309 -13.11 -7.88 8.19
N GLU A 310 -12.02 -7.11 8.20
CA GLU A 310 -12.04 -5.64 8.13
C GLU A 310 -11.33 -5.11 6.88
N THR A 311 -11.73 -3.93 6.40
CA THR A 311 -10.96 -3.12 5.44
C THR A 311 -9.95 -2.21 6.16
N SER A 312 -9.05 -1.58 5.41
CA SER A 312 -8.09 -0.60 5.91
C SER A 312 -8.78 0.56 6.66
N ILE A 313 -9.91 1.05 6.14
CA ILE A 313 -10.71 2.10 6.79
C ILE A 313 -11.36 1.55 8.07
N GLU A 314 -11.96 0.37 7.97
CA GLU A 314 -12.65 -0.26 9.10
C GLU A 314 -11.71 -0.54 10.26
N ARG A 315 -10.46 -0.92 10.01
CA ARG A 315 -9.47 -1.10 11.08
C ARG A 315 -9.31 0.14 11.95
N HIS A 316 -9.30 1.33 11.35
CA HIS A 316 -9.22 2.58 12.11
C HIS A 316 -10.49 2.85 12.92
N ILE A 317 -11.65 2.59 12.32
CA ILE A 317 -12.97 2.74 12.98
C ILE A 317 -13.10 1.77 14.15
N ASN A 318 -12.80 0.49 13.91
CA ASN A 318 -12.80 -0.60 14.86
C ASN A 318 -11.85 -0.31 16.03
N ASN A 319 -10.64 0.18 15.75
CA ASN A 319 -9.69 0.56 16.81
C ASN A 319 -10.19 1.72 17.67
N LYS A 320 -10.84 2.72 17.05
CA LYS A 320 -11.45 3.85 17.79
C LYS A 320 -12.62 3.37 18.66
N GLU A 321 -13.50 2.54 18.10
CA GLU A 321 -14.68 2.03 18.81
C GLU A 321 -14.28 1.04 19.93
N ALA A 322 -13.28 0.20 19.70
CA ALA A 322 -12.69 -0.65 20.74
C ALA A 322 -12.17 0.15 21.93
N LYS A 323 -11.44 1.25 21.69
CA LYS A 323 -11.00 2.16 22.75
C LYS A 323 -12.16 2.84 23.47
N ARG A 324 -13.23 3.21 22.75
CA ARG A 324 -14.43 3.83 23.35
C ARG A 324 -15.19 2.84 24.23
N LEU A 325 -15.38 1.61 23.78
CA LEU A 325 -16.08 0.57 24.53
C LEU A 325 -15.28 0.09 25.74
N ALA A 326 -13.96 -0.02 25.62
CA ALA A 326 -13.08 -0.38 26.73
C ALA A 326 -13.22 0.62 27.91
N LYS A 327 -13.33 1.93 27.63
CA LYS A 327 -13.60 2.95 28.66
C LYS A 327 -14.94 2.77 29.39
N ARG A 328 -15.87 2.01 28.80
CA ARG A 328 -17.18 1.67 29.38
C ARG A 328 -17.22 0.25 29.94
N GLY A 329 -16.07 -0.42 30.07
CA GLY A 329 -15.98 -1.82 30.52
C GLY A 329 -16.56 -2.83 29.52
N LYS A 330 -16.74 -2.45 28.24
CA LYS A 330 -17.29 -3.32 27.19
C LYS A 330 -16.20 -3.75 26.21
N VAL A 331 -16.30 -4.98 25.71
CA VAL A 331 -15.39 -5.52 24.69
C VAL A 331 -16.01 -5.31 23.30
N TYR A 332 -15.25 -4.71 22.39
CA TYR A 332 -15.66 -4.59 20.98
C TYR A 332 -15.51 -5.92 20.26
N ARG A 333 -16.54 -6.29 19.47
CA ARG A 333 -16.48 -7.40 18.53
C ARG A 333 -16.80 -6.88 17.14
N ASN A 334 -15.96 -7.20 16.16
CA ASN A 334 -16.20 -6.81 14.77
C ASN A 334 -17.45 -7.56 14.25
N PRO A 335 -18.54 -6.85 13.89
CA PRO A 335 -19.78 -7.48 13.42
C PRO A 335 -19.63 -8.21 12.07
N PHE A 336 -18.58 -7.89 11.30
CA PHE A 336 -18.31 -8.46 9.98
C PHE A 336 -17.19 -9.51 9.99
N SER A 337 -16.79 -9.99 11.17
CA SER A 337 -15.83 -11.10 11.29
C SER A 337 -16.55 -12.42 11.47
N TYR A 338 -16.41 -13.32 10.49
CA TYR A 338 -17.03 -14.65 10.46
C TYR A 338 -16.13 -15.76 11.03
N GLY A 339 -14.97 -15.39 11.60
CA GLY A 339 -13.89 -16.29 11.95
C GLY A 339 -12.80 -16.33 10.87
N LYS A 340 -11.56 -16.62 11.28
CA LYS A 340 -10.36 -16.46 10.44
C LYS A 340 -10.52 -17.10 9.05
N LEU A 341 -10.85 -18.40 9.00
CA LEU A 341 -10.99 -19.14 7.74
C LEU A 341 -12.23 -18.70 6.94
N ASN A 342 -13.36 -18.46 7.60
CA ASN A 342 -14.59 -18.05 6.92
C ASN A 342 -14.45 -16.67 6.30
N ASN A 343 -13.70 -15.75 6.91
CA ASN A 343 -13.38 -14.46 6.31
C ASN A 343 -12.66 -14.62 4.96
N TRP A 344 -11.69 -15.53 4.88
CA TRP A 344 -11.01 -15.87 3.62
C TRP A 344 -11.95 -16.52 2.60
N LYS A 345 -12.85 -17.42 3.04
CA LYS A 345 -13.87 -18.01 2.16
C LYS A 345 -14.80 -16.95 1.58
N VAL A 346 -15.33 -16.04 2.40
CA VAL A 346 -16.17 -14.92 1.93
C VAL A 346 -15.38 -14.02 0.98
N PHE A 347 -14.13 -13.70 1.31
CA PHE A 347 -13.28 -12.82 0.52
C PHE A 347 -12.99 -13.37 -0.89
N PHE A 348 -12.64 -14.65 -0.99
CA PHE A 348 -12.38 -15.33 -2.26
C PHE A 348 -13.63 -15.94 -2.91
N GLY A 349 -14.80 -15.85 -2.27
CA GLY A 349 -16.01 -16.52 -2.75
C GLY A 349 -15.87 -18.04 -2.80
N VAL A 350 -15.24 -18.67 -1.81
CA VAL A 350 -15.05 -20.14 -1.77
C VAL A 350 -16.21 -20.80 -1.02
N GLU A 351 -17.09 -21.44 -1.79
CA GLU A 351 -18.24 -22.22 -1.28
C GLU A 351 -17.97 -23.73 -1.22
N LYS A 352 -17.10 -24.27 -2.10
CA LYS A 352 -16.75 -25.70 -2.18
C LYS A 352 -15.23 -25.88 -2.16
N ARG A 353 -14.72 -27.05 -1.79
CA ARG A 353 -13.26 -27.31 -1.77
C ARG A 353 -12.60 -27.09 -3.14
N SER A 354 -13.26 -27.50 -4.22
CA SER A 354 -12.79 -27.29 -5.60
C SER A 354 -12.68 -25.82 -6.02
N HIS A 355 -13.34 -24.90 -5.29
CA HIS A 355 -13.24 -23.47 -5.56
C HIS A 355 -11.88 -22.90 -5.16
N TRP A 356 -11.12 -23.53 -4.27
CA TRP A 356 -9.73 -23.11 -4.03
C TRP A 356 -8.88 -23.20 -5.29
N LEU A 357 -9.04 -24.26 -6.09
CA LEU A 357 -8.34 -24.39 -7.36
C LEU A 357 -8.91 -23.42 -8.41
N THR A 358 -10.22 -23.49 -8.64
CA THR A 358 -10.86 -22.79 -9.78
C THR A 358 -11.07 -21.28 -9.56
N ARG A 359 -11.09 -20.80 -8.32
CA ARG A 359 -11.34 -19.39 -7.97
C ARG A 359 -10.11 -18.66 -7.43
N VAL A 360 -9.10 -19.38 -6.92
CA VAL A 360 -7.88 -18.77 -6.33
C VAL A 360 -6.61 -19.09 -7.13
N LEU A 361 -6.40 -20.34 -7.54
CA LEU A 361 -5.18 -20.76 -8.25
C LEU A 361 -5.27 -20.65 -9.78
N LEU A 362 -6.47 -20.40 -10.31
CA LEU A 362 -6.71 -20.17 -11.73
C LEU A 362 -7.36 -18.79 -11.95
N PRO A 363 -7.16 -18.18 -13.14
CA PRO A 363 -7.84 -16.95 -13.52
C PRO A 363 -9.37 -17.08 -13.39
N SER A 364 -10.00 -16.25 -12.56
CA SER A 364 -11.42 -16.37 -12.27
C SER A 364 -12.17 -15.03 -12.25
N GLY A 365 -13.16 -14.91 -13.14
CA GLY A 365 -14.01 -13.73 -13.32
C GLY A 365 -15.23 -13.63 -12.40
N HIS A 366 -15.45 -14.59 -11.49
CA HIS A 366 -16.70 -14.70 -10.70
C HIS A 366 -16.98 -13.45 -9.85
N THR A 367 -18.18 -13.25 -9.33
CA THR A 367 -18.46 -12.11 -8.44
C THR A 367 -18.07 -12.43 -6.98
N PRO A 368 -17.76 -11.42 -6.13
CA PRO A 368 -17.61 -11.64 -4.69
C PRO A 368 -18.94 -12.11 -4.07
N TYR A 369 -18.88 -12.62 -2.84
CA TYR A 369 -20.07 -12.94 -2.06
C TYR A 369 -20.88 -11.68 -1.72
N GLY A 370 -22.17 -11.71 -2.00
CA GLY A 370 -23.10 -10.61 -1.73
C GLY A 370 -23.00 -9.44 -2.73
N ASP A 371 -23.92 -8.48 -2.58
CA ASP A 371 -24.04 -7.29 -3.43
C ASP A 371 -23.20 -6.10 -2.95
N GLY A 372 -22.67 -6.17 -1.72
CA GLY A 372 -21.92 -5.09 -1.08
C GLY A 372 -22.80 -3.97 -0.51
N LEU A 373 -24.13 -4.06 -0.68
CA LEU A 373 -25.13 -3.17 -0.10
C LEU A 373 -25.61 -3.71 1.24
N THR A 374 -25.84 -5.02 1.32
CA THR A 374 -26.27 -5.73 2.53
C THR A 374 -25.21 -6.71 3.01
N TRP A 375 -25.20 -6.96 4.32
CA TRP A 375 -24.19 -7.78 4.99
C TRP A 375 -24.83 -8.60 6.09
N ASP A 376 -24.60 -9.90 6.09
CA ASP A 376 -25.03 -10.77 7.17
C ASP A 376 -24.22 -10.46 8.43
N ILE A 377 -24.87 -9.93 9.47
CA ILE A 377 -24.22 -9.66 10.76
C ILE A 377 -24.31 -10.94 11.61
N TYR A 378 -23.20 -11.28 12.28
CA TYR A 378 -23.05 -12.49 13.10
C TYR A 378 -24.18 -12.66 14.15
N PRO A 379 -24.66 -13.90 14.46
CA PRO A 379 -24.23 -15.21 13.95
C PRO A 379 -25.34 -15.90 13.15
N LEU A 380 -25.42 -15.72 11.84
CA LEU A 380 -26.33 -16.51 10.99
C LEU A 380 -25.53 -17.36 9.99
N LYS A 381 -24.68 -18.25 10.52
CA LYS A 381 -24.49 -19.63 10.02
C LYS A 381 -23.41 -20.34 10.86
N LYS A 382 -23.83 -21.40 11.57
CA LYS A 382 -23.01 -22.61 11.78
C LYS A 382 -22.35 -22.93 10.44
N ASP A 383 -21.04 -23.18 10.46
CA ASP A 383 -20.17 -23.52 9.33
C ASP A 383 -20.82 -23.37 7.94
N MET A 384 -20.33 -22.43 7.14
CA MET A 384 -20.73 -22.34 5.71
C MET A 384 -20.37 -23.59 4.88
N LEU A 385 -19.93 -24.67 5.53
CA LEU A 385 -19.79 -26.03 5.00
C LEU A 385 -20.44 -27.00 6.00
N PRO A 386 -21.49 -27.77 5.65
CA PRO A 386 -21.51 -29.15 6.11
C PRO A 386 -20.30 -29.87 5.47
N VAL A 387 -19.66 -30.73 6.27
CA VAL A 387 -18.42 -31.46 5.99
C VAL A 387 -18.33 -32.02 4.57
#